data_AF-A0A971RKR6-F1
#
_entry.id   AF-A0A971RKR6-F1
#
_cell.length_a   1.000
_cell.length_b   1.000
_cell.length_c   1.000
_cell.angle_alpha   90.00
_cell.angle_beta   90.00
_cell.angle_gamma   90.00
#
_symmetry.space_group_name_H-M   'P 1'
#
loop_
_entity.id
_entity.type
_entity.pdbx_description
1 polymer ?
#
loop_
_entity_poly.entity_id
_entity_poly.type
_entity_poly.pdbx_seq_one_letter_code
_entity_poly.pdbx_strand_id
1 'polypeptide(L)'
;MRQRVFVFVILALGLLAAGFVLNNHLRAAREKKAMAGYAALMAAEELSVAQVAAYLDEHINAVSKEKAATMVLGLEAVQQANLAWWQQRYEDEELQMNLIEIYGGQWSPQGIIERAQARVGNGELQELLQETIENGYKVETAEGQYFPVIDYTFYRRYHAAVPPEMAAYLELMAVESEQPPAKDAALVIGWDEILRRAANQERFLRTYGTPARGGEAGDGQGQGYGYRTVIAQAVRELFKRYLRFALYGCDNTPLFDYWTKEMNPKARRAYEEYLSQADDGEFSAQIKGYLNVLAENDYRLTPAVEAYREKVLSAW
;
A
#
# COMPACT_ATOMS: atom_id res chain seq x y z
N MET A 1 -49.57 -36.02 -19.82
CA MET A 1 -48.10 -35.79 -19.87
C MET A 1 -47.71 -34.39 -19.38
N ARG A 2 -48.30 -33.30 -19.91
CA ARG A 2 -48.01 -31.90 -19.52
C ARG A 2 -48.13 -31.59 -18.01
N GLN A 3 -49.17 -32.10 -17.33
CA GLN A 3 -49.41 -31.81 -15.91
C GLN A 3 -48.35 -32.43 -14.97
N ARG A 4 -47.85 -33.63 -15.31
CA ARG A 4 -46.77 -34.29 -14.54
C ARG A 4 -45.43 -33.56 -14.74
N VAL A 5 -45.12 -33.13 -15.97
CA VAL A 5 -43.93 -32.32 -16.26
C VAL A 5 -43.95 -31.00 -15.50
N PHE A 6 -45.11 -30.34 -15.39
CA PHE A 6 -45.26 -29.08 -14.66
C PHE A 6 -45.03 -29.24 -13.14
N VAL A 7 -45.54 -30.31 -12.52
CA VAL A 7 -45.31 -30.61 -11.10
C VAL A 7 -43.83 -30.94 -10.81
N PHE A 8 -43.16 -31.67 -11.71
CA PHE A 8 -41.73 -31.96 -11.58
C PHE A 8 -40.87 -30.69 -11.66
N VAL A 9 -41.21 -29.74 -12.54
CA VAL A 9 -40.50 -28.45 -12.65
C VAL A 9 -40.66 -27.62 -11.37
N ILE A 10 -41.86 -27.57 -10.79
CA ILE A 10 -42.11 -26.83 -9.54
C ILE A 10 -41.34 -27.45 -8.36
N LEU A 11 -41.32 -28.78 -8.25
CA LEU A 11 -40.57 -29.47 -7.20
C LEU A 11 -39.05 -29.27 -7.35
N ALA A 12 -38.52 -29.31 -8.58
CA ALA A 12 -37.11 -29.04 -8.85
C ALA A 12 -36.73 -27.59 -8.50
N LEU A 13 -37.58 -26.62 -8.84
CA LEU A 13 -37.38 -25.21 -8.46
C LEU A 13 -37.46 -25.01 -6.93
N GLY A 14 -38.37 -25.70 -6.24
CA GLY A 14 -38.48 -25.68 -4.78
C GLY A 14 -37.25 -26.25 -4.08
N LEU A 15 -36.68 -27.35 -4.57
CA LEU A 15 -35.45 -27.95 -4.04
C LEU A 15 -34.22 -27.06 -4.29
N LEU A 16 -34.12 -26.44 -5.48
CA LEU A 16 -33.07 -25.47 -5.80
C LEU A 16 -33.15 -24.24 -4.88
N ALA A 17 -34.35 -23.71 -4.66
CA ALA A 17 -34.57 -22.58 -3.75
C ALA A 17 -34.23 -22.94 -2.28
N ALA A 18 -34.66 -24.11 -1.80
CA ALA A 18 -34.33 -24.58 -0.46
C ALA A 18 -32.83 -24.82 -0.27
N GLY A 19 -32.16 -25.40 -1.26
CA GLY A 19 -30.70 -25.58 -1.26
C GLY A 19 -29.95 -24.25 -1.25
N PHE A 20 -30.41 -23.26 -2.03
CA PHE A 20 -29.85 -21.90 -2.04
C PHE A 20 -29.99 -21.20 -0.67
N VAL A 21 -31.17 -21.28 -0.05
CA VAL A 21 -31.44 -20.70 1.27
C VAL A 21 -30.58 -21.37 2.35
N LEU A 22 -30.49 -22.71 2.37
CA LEU A 22 -29.66 -23.43 3.34
C LEU A 22 -28.17 -23.08 3.18
N ASN A 23 -27.67 -23.01 1.94
CA ASN A 23 -26.29 -22.64 1.66
C ASN A 23 -25.96 -21.21 2.14
N ASN A 24 -26.87 -20.25 1.92
CA ASN A 24 -26.70 -18.88 2.40
C ASN A 24 -26.69 -18.81 3.93
N HIS A 25 -27.56 -19.55 4.62
CA HIS A 25 -27.55 -19.62 6.09
C HIS A 25 -26.25 -20.21 6.64
N LEU A 26 -25.76 -21.30 6.04
CA LEU A 26 -24.48 -21.91 6.43
C LEU A 26 -23.29 -20.96 6.21
N ARG A 27 -23.28 -20.24 5.08
CA ARG A 27 -22.26 -19.21 4.79
C ARG A 27 -22.28 -18.08 5.82
N ALA A 28 -23.47 -17.55 6.14
CA ALA A 28 -23.64 -16.49 7.13
C ALA A 28 -23.19 -16.95 8.54
N ALA A 29 -23.49 -18.18 8.93
CA ALA A 29 -23.05 -18.75 10.21
C ALA A 29 -21.52 -18.91 10.28
N ARG A 30 -20.88 -19.39 9.20
CA ARG A 30 -19.41 -19.49 9.11
C ARG A 30 -18.75 -18.13 9.18
N GLU A 31 -19.23 -17.16 8.42
CA GLU A 31 -18.73 -15.79 8.44
C GLU A 31 -18.87 -15.16 9.83
N LYS A 32 -20.03 -15.33 10.49
CA LYS A 32 -20.24 -14.82 11.85
C LYS A 32 -19.23 -15.43 12.83
N LYS A 33 -18.97 -16.74 12.74
CA LYS A 33 -17.99 -17.43 13.58
C LYS A 33 -16.57 -16.93 13.33
N ALA A 34 -16.17 -16.80 12.06
CA ALA A 34 -14.86 -16.28 11.67
C ALA A 34 -14.64 -14.84 12.14
N MET A 35 -15.62 -13.95 11.97
CA MET A 35 -15.48 -12.57 12.45
C MET A 35 -15.46 -12.46 13.98
N ALA A 36 -16.20 -13.32 14.69
CA ALA A 36 -16.16 -13.34 16.15
C ALA A 36 -14.80 -13.85 16.67
N GLY A 37 -14.24 -14.89 16.06
CA GLY A 37 -12.91 -15.39 16.40
C GLY A 37 -11.81 -14.37 16.06
N TYR A 38 -11.91 -13.70 14.92
CA TYR A 38 -11.01 -12.61 14.56
C TYR A 38 -11.06 -11.46 15.58
N ALA A 39 -12.27 -11.02 15.96
CA ALA A 39 -12.41 -9.97 16.98
C ALA A 39 -11.84 -10.38 18.34
N ALA A 40 -12.01 -11.64 18.74
CA ALA A 40 -11.42 -12.16 19.97
C ALA A 40 -9.88 -12.21 19.90
N LEU A 41 -9.32 -12.63 18.76
CA LEU A 41 -7.88 -12.62 18.52
C LEU A 41 -7.31 -11.20 18.61
N MET A 42 -7.93 -10.24 17.91
CA MET A 42 -7.48 -8.84 17.90
C MET A 42 -7.61 -8.14 19.26
N ALA A 43 -8.34 -8.72 20.21
CA ALA A 43 -8.50 -8.22 21.58
C ALA A 43 -7.56 -8.89 22.59
N ALA A 44 -6.68 -9.81 22.15
CA ALA A 44 -5.70 -10.45 23.01
C ALA A 44 -4.67 -9.43 23.53
N GLU A 45 -4.24 -9.59 24.79
CA GLU A 45 -3.20 -8.73 25.40
C GLU A 45 -1.85 -8.88 24.70
N GLU A 46 -1.52 -10.11 24.30
CA GLU A 46 -0.36 -10.44 23.49
C GLU A 46 -0.82 -10.89 22.11
N LEU A 47 -0.52 -10.06 21.10
CA LEU A 47 -0.90 -10.30 19.71
C LEU A 47 0.31 -10.18 18.79
N SER A 48 0.68 -11.28 18.14
CA SER A 48 1.73 -11.26 17.12
C SER A 48 1.18 -11.15 15.70
N VAL A 49 2.00 -10.60 14.80
CA VAL A 49 1.66 -10.53 13.37
C VAL A 49 1.43 -11.94 12.80
N ALA A 50 2.28 -12.91 13.15
CA ALA A 50 2.14 -14.30 12.73
C ALA A 50 0.80 -14.93 13.14
N GLN A 51 0.31 -14.66 14.35
CA GLN A 51 -1.01 -15.17 14.79
C GLN A 51 -2.15 -14.59 13.94
N VAL A 52 -2.10 -13.29 13.63
CA VAL A 52 -3.10 -12.65 12.77
C VAL A 52 -3.02 -13.21 11.35
N ALA A 53 -1.83 -13.30 10.77
CA ALA A 53 -1.62 -13.85 9.44
C ALA A 53 -2.13 -15.30 9.33
N ALA A 54 -1.80 -16.16 10.30
CA ALA A 54 -2.29 -17.54 10.33
C ALA A 54 -3.83 -17.61 10.41
N TYR A 55 -4.45 -16.73 11.20
CA TYR A 55 -5.91 -16.64 11.29
C TYR A 55 -6.54 -16.24 9.94
N LEU A 56 -5.94 -15.26 9.25
CA LEU A 56 -6.37 -14.85 7.92
C LEU A 56 -6.21 -16.01 6.91
N ASP A 57 -5.05 -16.66 6.88
CA ASP A 57 -4.79 -17.78 5.97
C ASP A 57 -5.83 -18.91 6.14
N GLU A 58 -6.27 -19.19 7.38
CA GLU A 58 -7.30 -20.21 7.66
C GLU A 58 -8.72 -19.75 7.31
N HIS A 59 -9.07 -18.48 7.56
CA HIS A 59 -10.46 -18.04 7.63
C HIS A 59 -10.90 -16.99 6.61
N ILE A 60 -9.98 -16.39 5.84
CA ILE A 60 -10.30 -15.26 4.96
C ILE A 60 -11.32 -15.61 3.87
N ASN A 61 -11.34 -16.88 3.41
CA ASN A 61 -12.32 -17.35 2.42
C ASN A 61 -13.69 -17.70 3.02
N ALA A 62 -13.82 -17.69 4.36
CA ALA A 62 -15.08 -17.94 5.05
C ALA A 62 -15.93 -16.67 5.23
N VAL A 63 -15.39 -15.49 4.90
CA VAL A 63 -16.05 -14.20 5.06
C VAL A 63 -16.32 -13.52 3.72
N SER A 64 -17.18 -12.49 3.72
CA SER A 64 -17.36 -11.61 2.57
C SER A 64 -16.06 -10.89 2.22
N LYS A 65 -15.91 -10.45 0.97
CA LYS A 65 -14.71 -9.75 0.53
C LYS A 65 -14.47 -8.47 1.35
N GLU A 66 -15.52 -7.74 1.68
CA GLU A 66 -15.46 -6.52 2.49
C GLU A 66 -14.91 -6.80 3.90
N LYS A 67 -15.34 -7.91 4.51
CA LYS A 67 -14.84 -8.35 5.81
C LYS A 67 -13.39 -8.85 5.72
N ALA A 68 -13.04 -9.56 4.65
CA ALA A 68 -11.66 -9.92 4.37
C ALA A 68 -10.77 -8.68 4.25
N ALA A 69 -11.21 -7.61 3.57
CA ALA A 69 -10.48 -6.35 3.51
C ALA A 69 -10.27 -5.72 4.88
N THR A 70 -11.30 -5.72 5.74
CA THR A 70 -11.16 -5.28 7.14
C THR A 70 -10.15 -6.13 7.93
N MET A 71 -10.15 -7.45 7.73
CA MET A 71 -9.17 -8.34 8.36
C MET A 71 -7.74 -8.06 7.88
N VAL A 72 -7.55 -7.85 6.58
CA VAL A 72 -6.24 -7.51 6.01
C VAL A 72 -5.71 -6.16 6.52
N LEU A 73 -6.57 -5.13 6.60
CA LEU A 73 -6.18 -3.85 7.21
C LEU A 73 -5.81 -3.99 8.70
N GLY A 74 -6.44 -4.91 9.42
CA GLY A 74 -6.06 -5.18 10.80
C GLY A 74 -4.68 -5.85 10.91
N LEU A 75 -4.35 -6.77 9.99
CA LEU A 75 -2.99 -7.31 9.89
C LEU A 75 -1.96 -6.20 9.62
N GLU A 76 -2.25 -5.29 8.69
CA GLU A 76 -1.41 -4.13 8.38
C GLU A 76 -1.23 -3.22 9.60
N ALA A 77 -2.31 -2.93 10.34
CA ALA A 77 -2.23 -2.14 11.55
C ALA A 77 -1.36 -2.79 12.64
N VAL A 78 -1.45 -4.12 12.81
CA VAL A 78 -0.63 -4.87 13.77
C VAL A 78 0.84 -4.88 13.34
N GLN A 79 1.13 -4.99 12.04
CA GLN A 79 2.49 -4.84 11.53
C GLN A 79 3.05 -3.44 11.80
N GLN A 80 2.29 -2.38 11.49
CA GLN A 80 2.70 -1.00 11.73
C GLN A 80 2.97 -0.75 13.22
N ALA A 81 2.10 -1.24 14.11
CA ALA A 81 2.25 -1.08 15.56
C ALA A 81 3.49 -1.80 16.12
N ASN A 82 3.88 -2.94 15.52
CA ASN A 82 5.05 -3.72 15.95
C ASN A 82 6.36 -3.27 15.29
N LEU A 83 6.33 -2.37 14.31
CA LEU A 83 7.50 -2.03 13.51
C LEU A 83 8.66 -1.48 14.35
N ALA A 84 8.37 -0.62 15.34
CA ALA A 84 9.40 -0.07 16.22
C ALA A 84 10.12 -1.15 17.04
N TRP A 85 9.36 -2.12 17.57
CA TRP A 85 9.94 -3.27 18.27
C TRP A 85 10.79 -4.14 17.34
N TRP A 86 10.32 -4.39 16.12
CA TRP A 86 11.10 -5.10 15.10
C TRP A 86 12.39 -4.37 14.74
N GLN A 87 12.35 -3.05 14.60
CA GLN A 87 13.54 -2.24 14.31
C GLN A 87 14.55 -2.28 15.46
N GLN A 88 14.09 -2.24 16.71
CA GLN A 88 14.98 -2.37 17.87
C GLN A 88 15.74 -3.70 17.87
N ARG A 89 15.12 -4.80 17.44
CA ARG A 89 15.83 -6.10 17.30
C ARG A 89 16.98 -6.06 16.30
N TYR A 90 16.96 -5.11 15.37
CA TYR A 90 18.00 -4.94 14.37
C TYR A 90 19.12 -3.99 14.81
N GLU A 91 19.00 -3.32 15.96
CA GLU A 91 20.03 -2.38 16.46
C GLU A 91 21.28 -3.08 17.00
N ASP A 92 21.28 -4.41 17.13
CA ASP A 92 22.45 -5.17 17.58
C ASP A 92 23.65 -5.04 16.64
N GLU A 93 24.83 -4.73 17.19
CA GLU A 93 26.04 -4.43 16.41
C GLU A 93 26.54 -5.65 15.64
N GLU A 94 26.51 -6.84 16.24
CA GLU A 94 26.97 -8.08 15.59
C GLU A 94 26.03 -8.45 14.43
N LEU A 95 24.73 -8.29 14.63
CA LEU A 95 23.72 -8.43 13.58
C LEU A 95 23.96 -7.45 12.42
N GLN A 96 24.16 -6.16 12.70
CA GLN A 96 24.44 -5.16 11.66
C GLN A 96 25.70 -5.51 10.86
N MET A 97 26.78 -5.91 11.53
CA MET A 97 28.01 -6.36 10.87
C MET A 97 27.79 -7.57 9.98
N ASN A 98 27.00 -8.55 10.45
CA ASN A 98 26.66 -9.70 9.62
C ASN A 98 25.82 -9.29 8.41
N LEU A 99 24.81 -8.42 8.57
CA LEU A 99 23.94 -7.94 7.50
C LEU A 99 24.73 -7.19 6.40
N ILE A 100 25.75 -6.40 6.77
CA ILE A 100 26.67 -5.76 5.80
C ILE A 100 27.27 -6.78 4.84
N GLU A 101 27.74 -7.92 5.36
CA GLU A 101 28.39 -8.96 4.57
C GLU A 101 27.40 -9.78 3.73
N ILE A 102 26.19 -10.01 4.25
CA ILE A 102 25.22 -10.92 3.62
C ILE A 102 24.11 -10.24 2.82
N TYR A 103 23.92 -8.92 2.85
CA TYR A 103 22.73 -8.32 2.23
C TYR A 103 22.63 -8.54 0.72
N GLY A 104 23.75 -8.51 -0.01
CA GLY A 104 23.79 -8.86 -1.44
C GLY A 104 23.24 -7.78 -2.38
N GLY A 105 23.29 -6.50 -1.96
CA GLY A 105 22.97 -5.31 -2.77
C GLY A 105 21.47 -5.02 -2.95
N GLN A 106 20.62 -6.03 -2.89
CA GLN A 106 19.16 -5.87 -2.89
C GLN A 106 18.51 -6.95 -2.03
N TRP A 107 17.36 -6.62 -1.44
CA TRP A 107 16.58 -7.57 -0.65
C TRP A 107 16.17 -8.80 -1.47
N SER A 108 16.42 -9.98 -0.91
CA SER A 108 15.98 -11.26 -1.47
C SER A 108 15.69 -12.20 -0.30
N PRO A 109 14.42 -12.56 -0.02
CA PRO A 109 14.07 -13.40 1.14
C PRO A 109 14.80 -14.74 1.14
N GLN A 110 14.81 -15.44 0.00
CA GLN A 110 15.53 -16.72 -0.10
C GLN A 110 17.05 -16.52 -0.08
N GLY A 111 17.55 -15.51 -0.81
CA GLY A 111 18.97 -15.26 -0.92
C GLY A 111 19.62 -14.83 0.40
N ILE A 112 18.93 -14.03 1.23
CA ILE A 112 19.46 -13.59 2.52
C ILE A 112 19.58 -14.76 3.50
N ILE A 113 18.61 -15.68 3.49
CA ILE A 113 18.62 -16.89 4.31
C ILE A 113 19.77 -17.82 3.90
N GLU A 114 19.95 -18.06 2.60
CA GLU A 114 21.05 -18.89 2.08
C GLU A 114 22.42 -18.31 2.44
N ARG A 115 22.59 -16.98 2.34
CA ARG A 115 23.84 -16.30 2.70
C ARG A 115 24.08 -16.28 4.20
N ALA A 116 23.05 -16.07 5.02
CA ALA A 116 23.14 -16.21 6.47
C ALA A 116 23.59 -17.63 6.86
N GLN A 117 22.94 -18.65 6.30
CA GLN A 117 23.30 -20.05 6.55
C GLN A 117 24.74 -20.36 6.13
N ALA A 118 25.20 -19.87 4.98
CA ALA A 118 26.57 -20.06 4.54
C ALA A 118 27.61 -19.38 5.44
N ARG A 119 27.23 -18.27 6.09
CA ARG A 119 28.14 -17.43 6.88
C ARG A 119 28.26 -17.82 8.35
N VAL A 120 27.15 -18.20 8.98
CA VAL A 120 27.08 -18.50 10.43
C VAL A 120 26.44 -19.86 10.74
N GLY A 121 26.03 -20.62 9.72
CA GLY A 121 25.28 -21.86 9.89
C GLY A 121 23.82 -21.61 10.28
N ASN A 122 23.16 -22.66 10.80
CA ASN A 122 21.82 -22.54 11.36
C ASN A 122 21.93 -21.99 12.78
N GLY A 123 21.53 -20.74 12.99
CA GLY A 123 21.60 -20.08 14.29
C GLY A 123 20.73 -18.82 14.35
N GLU A 124 20.93 -18.01 15.39
CA GLU A 124 20.07 -16.88 15.76
C GLU A 124 19.82 -15.89 14.60
N LEU A 125 20.83 -15.59 13.78
CA LEU A 125 20.70 -14.72 12.61
C LEU A 125 19.70 -15.29 11.57
N GLN A 126 19.80 -16.59 11.28
CA GLN A 126 18.91 -17.23 10.31
C GLN A 126 17.48 -17.28 10.86
N GLU A 127 17.33 -17.62 12.14
CA GLU A 127 16.03 -17.65 12.81
C GLU A 127 15.37 -16.26 12.82
N LEU A 128 16.12 -15.20 13.14
CA LEU A 128 15.62 -13.82 13.10
C LEU A 128 15.17 -13.40 11.70
N LEU A 129 15.97 -13.70 10.66
CA LEU A 129 15.63 -13.37 9.28
C LEU A 129 14.40 -14.15 8.79
N GLN A 130 14.30 -15.43 9.16
CA GLN A 130 13.14 -16.27 8.84
C GLN A 130 11.88 -15.72 9.52
N GLU A 131 11.97 -15.40 10.82
CA GLU A 131 10.88 -14.80 11.58
C GLU A 131 10.46 -13.44 11.00
N THR A 132 11.43 -12.63 10.54
CA THR A 132 11.18 -11.34 9.87
C THR A 132 10.32 -11.55 8.62
N ILE A 133 10.67 -12.51 7.77
CA ILE A 133 9.96 -12.84 6.53
C ILE A 133 8.57 -13.40 6.82
N GLU A 134 8.45 -14.32 7.78
CA GLU A 134 7.19 -14.96 8.18
C GLU A 134 6.18 -13.97 8.74
N ASN A 135 6.66 -12.92 9.42
CA ASN A 135 5.84 -11.81 9.89
C ASN A 135 5.63 -10.72 8.82
N GLY A 136 5.99 -10.97 7.56
CA GLY A 136 5.70 -10.08 6.44
C GLY A 136 6.50 -8.78 6.44
N TYR A 137 7.70 -8.81 7.02
CA TYR A 137 8.68 -7.75 6.90
C TYR A 137 9.78 -8.12 5.90
N LYS A 138 10.48 -7.10 5.44
CA LYS A 138 11.72 -7.22 4.69
C LYS A 138 12.79 -6.31 5.29
N VAL A 139 14.06 -6.61 5.02
CA VAL A 139 15.16 -5.75 5.44
C VAL A 139 15.46 -4.71 4.37
N GLU A 140 15.41 -3.44 4.76
CA GLU A 140 15.88 -2.30 3.99
C GLU A 140 17.20 -1.77 4.55
N THR A 141 17.85 -0.91 3.76
CA THR A 141 19.03 -0.18 4.21
C THR A 141 18.97 1.29 3.81
N ALA A 142 19.42 2.14 4.73
CA ALA A 142 19.67 3.58 4.57
C ALA A 142 20.86 3.96 5.46
N GLU A 143 21.72 4.87 4.99
CA GLU A 143 22.92 5.33 5.72
C GLU A 143 23.82 4.22 6.31
N GLY A 144 23.85 3.04 5.67
CA GLY A 144 24.64 1.89 6.12
C GLY A 144 24.05 1.12 7.31
N GLN A 145 22.84 1.47 7.75
CA GLN A 145 22.07 0.70 8.73
C GLN A 145 21.06 -0.20 8.01
N TYR A 146 20.78 -1.37 8.61
CA TYR A 146 19.81 -2.33 8.12
C TYR A 146 18.64 -2.43 9.10
N PHE A 147 17.41 -2.33 8.60
CA PHE A 147 16.24 -2.34 9.46
C PHE A 147 15.04 -2.95 8.74
N PRO A 148 14.12 -3.59 9.48
CA PRO A 148 12.91 -4.12 8.91
C PRO A 148 11.95 -2.99 8.53
N VAL A 149 11.27 -3.21 7.41
CA VAL A 149 10.09 -2.47 6.95
C VAL A 149 9.02 -3.47 6.52
N ILE A 150 7.77 -3.02 6.40
CA ILE A 150 6.69 -3.88 5.92
C ILE A 150 6.94 -4.26 4.46
N ASP A 151 6.92 -5.57 4.17
CA ASP A 151 6.95 -6.09 2.80
C ASP A 151 5.51 -6.18 2.27
N TYR A 152 5.08 -5.16 1.52
CA TYR A 152 3.71 -5.16 1.02
C TYR A 152 3.45 -6.24 -0.03
N THR A 153 4.48 -6.88 -0.59
CA THR A 153 4.30 -8.03 -1.47
C THR A 153 3.74 -9.25 -0.72
N PHE A 154 3.92 -9.30 0.61
CA PHE A 154 3.35 -10.33 1.49
C PHE A 154 1.82 -10.44 1.33
N TYR A 155 1.15 -9.32 1.05
CA TYR A 155 -0.30 -9.23 0.93
C TYR A 155 -0.87 -9.77 -0.38
N ARG A 156 -0.02 -10.02 -1.40
CA ARG A 156 -0.45 -10.56 -2.70
C ARG A 156 -1.22 -11.88 -2.55
N ARG A 157 -0.93 -12.66 -1.49
CA ARG A 157 -1.65 -13.91 -1.15
C ARG A 157 -3.16 -13.71 -0.91
N TYR A 158 -3.59 -12.52 -0.49
CA TYR A 158 -4.98 -12.24 -0.14
C TYR A 158 -5.80 -11.60 -1.28
N HIS A 159 -5.18 -11.26 -2.42
CA HIS A 159 -5.83 -10.51 -3.50
C HIS A 159 -7.13 -11.12 -4.01
N ALA A 160 -7.19 -12.44 -4.11
CA ALA A 160 -8.39 -13.13 -4.57
C ALA A 160 -9.56 -13.00 -3.58
N ALA A 161 -9.24 -12.93 -2.28
CA ALA A 161 -10.21 -12.91 -1.19
C ALA A 161 -10.75 -11.51 -0.88
N VAL A 162 -10.09 -10.44 -1.32
CA VAL A 162 -10.51 -9.06 -1.08
C VAL A 162 -11.22 -8.42 -2.29
N PRO A 163 -11.88 -7.25 -2.12
CA PRO A 163 -12.46 -6.48 -3.21
C PRO A 163 -11.36 -5.88 -4.11
N PRO A 164 -11.65 -5.60 -5.39
CA PRO A 164 -10.66 -5.06 -6.33
C PRO A 164 -9.95 -3.79 -5.86
N GLU A 165 -10.65 -2.89 -5.19
CA GLU A 165 -10.11 -1.66 -4.63
C GLU A 165 -9.09 -1.90 -3.51
N MET A 166 -9.28 -2.93 -2.69
CA MET A 166 -8.34 -3.30 -1.63
C MET A 166 -7.08 -3.93 -2.24
N ALA A 167 -7.25 -4.82 -3.22
CA ALA A 167 -6.12 -5.38 -3.96
C ALA A 167 -5.32 -4.28 -4.68
N ALA A 168 -5.99 -3.29 -5.28
CA ALA A 168 -5.35 -2.15 -5.92
C ALA A 168 -4.58 -1.27 -4.93
N TYR A 169 -5.11 -1.06 -3.71
CA TYR A 169 -4.40 -0.37 -2.63
C TYR A 169 -3.11 -1.11 -2.24
N LEU A 170 -3.21 -2.43 -2.00
CA LEU A 170 -2.07 -3.24 -1.61
C LEU A 170 -0.99 -3.27 -2.70
N GLU A 171 -1.37 -3.28 -3.97
CA GLU A 171 -0.42 -3.17 -5.08
C GLU A 171 0.26 -1.80 -5.19
N LEU A 172 -0.46 -0.70 -4.90
CA LEU A 172 0.19 0.62 -4.78
C LEU A 172 1.27 0.58 -3.70
N MET A 173 0.93 0.05 -2.53
CA MET A 173 1.87 -0.03 -1.41
C MET A 173 3.00 -1.04 -1.65
N ALA A 174 2.75 -2.11 -2.41
CA ALA A 174 3.78 -3.07 -2.85
C ALA A 174 4.84 -2.38 -3.70
N VAL A 175 4.44 -1.52 -4.64
CA VAL A 175 5.38 -0.71 -5.44
C VAL A 175 6.22 0.23 -4.58
N GLU A 176 5.61 0.89 -3.58
CA GLU A 176 6.32 1.73 -2.62
C GLU A 176 7.31 0.94 -1.76
N SER A 177 6.92 -0.26 -1.34
CA SER A 177 7.76 -1.16 -0.57
C SER A 177 8.92 -1.68 -1.41
N GLU A 178 8.66 -2.27 -2.59
CA GLU A 178 9.66 -2.86 -3.48
C GLU A 178 10.70 -1.82 -3.96
N GLN A 179 10.25 -0.60 -4.25
CA GLN A 179 11.11 0.47 -4.76
C GLN A 179 10.77 1.80 -4.05
N PRO A 180 11.35 2.05 -2.86
CA PRO A 180 11.15 3.30 -2.14
C PRO A 180 11.52 4.51 -3.01
N PRO A 181 10.69 5.58 -3.05
CA PRO A 181 10.94 6.70 -3.94
C PRO A 181 12.08 7.62 -3.51
N ALA A 182 12.38 7.64 -2.21
CA ALA A 182 13.39 8.50 -1.63
C ALA A 182 14.15 7.82 -0.49
N LYS A 183 15.46 8.06 -0.40
CA LYS A 183 16.36 7.68 0.70
C LYS A 183 17.30 8.85 0.98
N ASP A 184 17.64 9.09 2.23
CA ASP A 184 18.58 10.14 2.67
C ASP A 184 18.26 11.50 2.04
N ALA A 185 16.97 11.89 2.08
CA ALA A 185 16.42 13.08 1.46
C ALA A 185 16.74 13.26 -0.05
N ALA A 186 17.06 12.19 -0.77
CA ALA A 186 17.24 12.13 -2.21
C ALA A 186 16.16 11.24 -2.85
N LEU A 187 15.65 11.65 -4.01
CA LEU A 187 14.90 10.78 -4.90
C LEU A 187 15.85 9.71 -5.44
N VAL A 188 15.48 8.44 -5.24
CA VAL A 188 16.25 7.28 -5.73
C VAL A 188 15.57 6.59 -6.91
N ILE A 189 14.45 7.15 -7.38
CA ILE A 189 13.75 6.80 -8.61
C ILE A 189 13.73 8.00 -9.57
N GLY A 190 13.46 7.74 -10.86
CA GLY A 190 13.39 8.77 -11.89
C GLY A 190 12.20 9.72 -11.74
N TRP A 191 12.30 10.92 -12.32
CA TRP A 191 11.22 11.90 -12.35
C TRP A 191 9.97 11.39 -13.10
N ASP A 192 10.19 10.62 -14.16
CA ASP A 192 9.16 9.91 -14.91
C ASP A 192 8.37 8.94 -14.01
N GLU A 193 9.08 8.20 -13.14
CA GLU A 193 8.47 7.29 -12.18
C GLU A 193 7.66 8.03 -11.11
N ILE A 194 8.16 9.17 -10.62
CA ILE A 194 7.42 10.04 -9.68
C ILE A 194 6.09 10.47 -10.29
N LEU A 195 6.09 10.97 -11.52
CA LEU A 195 4.88 11.41 -12.22
C LEU A 195 3.92 10.24 -12.48
N ARG A 196 4.44 9.09 -12.91
CA ARG A 196 3.66 7.88 -13.18
C ARG A 196 2.97 7.36 -11.92
N ARG A 197 3.67 7.32 -10.78
CA ARG A 197 3.12 6.89 -9.50
C ARG A 197 2.07 7.89 -8.98
N ALA A 198 2.34 9.19 -9.07
CA ALA A 198 1.36 10.24 -8.72
C ALA A 198 0.06 10.10 -9.55
N ALA A 199 0.17 9.93 -10.87
CA ALA A 199 -0.98 9.73 -11.75
C ALA A 199 -1.75 8.44 -11.41
N ASN A 200 -1.05 7.36 -11.04
CA ASN A 200 -1.69 6.12 -10.62
C ASN A 200 -2.46 6.28 -9.29
N GLN A 201 -1.88 7.00 -8.34
CA GLN A 201 -2.52 7.32 -7.05
C GLN A 201 -3.75 8.21 -7.24
N GLU A 202 -3.67 9.24 -8.09
CA GLU A 202 -4.82 10.06 -8.48
C GLU A 202 -5.93 9.19 -9.12
N ARG A 203 -5.56 8.33 -10.07
CA ARG A 203 -6.52 7.42 -10.72
C ARG A 203 -7.21 6.51 -9.71
N PHE A 204 -6.47 6.00 -8.72
CA PHE A 204 -7.07 5.26 -7.61
C PHE A 204 -8.10 6.11 -6.86
N LEU A 205 -7.76 7.34 -6.47
CA LEU A 205 -8.66 8.23 -5.75
C LEU A 205 -9.91 8.62 -6.55
N ARG A 206 -9.77 8.81 -7.87
CA ARG A 206 -10.91 9.05 -8.76
C ARG A 206 -11.83 7.83 -8.88
N THR A 207 -11.26 6.63 -8.89
CA THR A 207 -11.99 5.37 -9.06
C THR A 207 -12.65 4.89 -7.76
N TYR A 208 -11.94 5.03 -6.63
CA TYR A 208 -12.30 4.42 -5.35
C TYR A 208 -12.38 5.40 -4.18
N GLY A 209 -11.84 6.62 -4.32
CA GLY A 209 -11.71 7.61 -3.26
C GLY A 209 -12.90 8.56 -3.08
N THR A 210 -13.94 8.45 -3.90
CA THR A 210 -15.22 9.14 -3.63
C THR A 210 -16.02 8.26 -2.67
N PRO A 211 -16.37 8.72 -1.45
CA PRO A 211 -17.38 8.05 -0.65
C PRO A 211 -18.65 7.94 -1.51
N ALA A 212 -19.34 6.79 -1.50
CA ALA A 212 -20.61 6.67 -2.21
C ALA A 212 -21.46 7.92 -1.90
N ARG A 213 -21.82 8.69 -2.94
CA ARG A 213 -22.66 9.88 -2.84
C ARG A 213 -23.91 9.50 -2.03
N GLY A 214 -23.97 9.95 -0.78
CA GLY A 214 -25.02 9.55 0.17
C GLY A 214 -24.56 9.19 1.59
N GLY A 215 -23.26 9.16 1.89
CA GLY A 215 -22.77 9.10 3.27
C GLY A 215 -22.46 10.49 3.81
N GLU A 216 -23.38 11.05 4.58
CA GLU A 216 -23.18 12.28 5.35
C GLU A 216 -21.90 12.19 6.19
N ALA A 217 -21.19 13.31 6.33
CA ALA A 217 -20.25 13.48 7.42
C ALA A 217 -21.04 13.36 8.73
N GLY A 218 -21.05 12.15 9.29
CA GLY A 218 -21.60 11.87 10.61
C GLY A 218 -20.88 12.73 11.63
N ASP A 219 -21.70 13.52 12.31
CA ASP A 219 -21.48 14.26 13.53
C ASP A 219 -20.78 13.42 14.62
N GLY A 220 -19.46 13.34 14.55
CA GLY A 220 -18.55 13.32 15.70
C GLY A 220 -18.64 12.16 16.70
N GLN A 221 -19.57 11.20 16.59
CA GLN A 221 -19.73 10.09 17.52
C GLN A 221 -20.30 8.84 16.81
N GLY A 222 -19.45 7.84 16.56
CA GLY A 222 -19.90 6.45 16.33
C GLY A 222 -19.57 5.83 14.98
N GLN A 223 -18.60 4.91 15.00
CA GLN A 223 -18.54 3.66 14.20
C GLN A 223 -19.13 3.69 12.77
N GLY A 224 -18.30 3.94 11.75
CA GLY A 224 -18.78 3.78 10.37
C GLY A 224 -17.85 4.12 9.21
N TYR A 225 -16.54 4.27 9.40
CA TYR A 225 -15.62 4.39 8.26
C TYR A 225 -15.09 3.00 7.91
N GLY A 226 -15.71 2.35 6.91
CA GLY A 226 -15.27 1.03 6.43
C GLY A 226 -13.88 1.08 5.78
N TYR A 227 -13.34 -0.10 5.41
CA TYR A 227 -11.98 -0.25 4.84
C TYR A 227 -11.70 0.71 3.67
N ARG A 228 -12.71 1.07 2.87
CA ARG A 228 -12.60 2.02 1.75
C ARG A 228 -12.13 3.41 2.16
N THR A 229 -12.60 3.93 3.29
CA THR A 229 -12.18 5.25 3.78
C THR A 229 -10.71 5.22 4.20
N VAL A 230 -10.29 4.15 4.87
CA VAL A 230 -8.91 3.96 5.33
C VAL A 230 -7.95 3.94 4.13
N ILE A 231 -8.22 3.10 3.12
CA ILE A 231 -7.35 3.02 1.93
C ILE A 231 -7.40 4.31 1.09
N ALA A 232 -8.55 4.98 0.98
CA ALA A 232 -8.65 6.25 0.26
C ALA A 232 -7.85 7.36 0.96
N GLN A 233 -7.86 7.40 2.29
CA GLN A 233 -7.06 8.34 3.05
C GLN A 233 -5.56 8.05 2.93
N ALA A 234 -5.15 6.78 3.03
CA ALA A 234 -3.76 6.37 2.87
C ALA A 234 -3.23 6.74 1.47
N VAL A 235 -3.98 6.46 0.40
CA VAL A 235 -3.60 6.83 -0.97
C VAL A 235 -3.62 8.34 -1.18
N ARG A 236 -4.49 9.09 -0.49
CA ARG A 236 -4.49 10.56 -0.55
C ARG A 236 -3.21 11.14 0.03
N GLU A 237 -2.77 10.66 1.19
CA GLU A 237 -1.50 11.12 1.78
C GLU A 237 -0.30 10.70 0.93
N LEU A 238 -0.34 9.50 0.33
CA LEU A 238 0.65 9.08 -0.64
C LEU A 238 0.68 10.01 -1.87
N PHE A 239 -0.47 10.34 -2.44
CA PHE A 239 -0.59 11.28 -3.56
C PHE A 239 -0.03 12.67 -3.20
N LYS A 240 -0.36 13.22 -2.03
CA LYS A 240 0.19 14.50 -1.56
C LYS A 240 1.71 14.48 -1.48
N ARG A 241 2.29 13.37 -1.00
CA ARG A 241 3.75 13.20 -0.95
C ARG A 241 4.35 13.22 -2.36
N TYR A 242 3.76 12.51 -3.31
CA TYR A 242 4.24 12.47 -4.68
C TYR A 242 4.00 13.79 -5.44
N LEU A 243 2.92 14.50 -5.15
CA LEU A 243 2.67 15.85 -5.65
C LEU A 243 3.76 16.81 -5.15
N ARG A 244 4.15 16.71 -3.87
CA ARG A 244 5.30 17.46 -3.35
C ARG A 244 6.60 17.06 -4.04
N PHE A 245 6.87 15.77 -4.25
CA PHE A 245 8.04 15.33 -4.98
C PHE A 245 8.08 15.87 -6.40
N ALA A 246 6.95 15.87 -7.12
CA ALA A 246 6.88 16.52 -8.42
C ALA A 246 7.22 18.02 -8.27
N LEU A 247 6.49 18.77 -7.46
CA LEU A 247 6.64 20.22 -7.42
C LEU A 247 8.00 20.73 -6.88
N TYR A 248 8.65 19.98 -5.99
CA TYR A 248 9.85 20.42 -5.26
C TYR A 248 11.08 19.52 -5.43
N GLY A 249 10.89 18.21 -5.64
CA GLY A 249 11.95 17.21 -5.46
C GLY A 249 12.17 16.85 -3.99
N CYS A 250 13.41 16.52 -3.65
CA CYS A 250 13.88 16.36 -2.27
C CYS A 250 15.15 17.19 -2.06
N ASP A 251 15.60 17.36 -0.81
CA ASP A 251 16.73 18.24 -0.50
C ASP A 251 18.02 17.85 -1.25
N ASN A 252 18.35 16.56 -1.32
CA ASN A 252 19.53 16.08 -2.01
C ASN A 252 19.32 15.83 -3.52
N THR A 253 18.08 15.98 -4.01
CA THR A 253 17.72 15.91 -5.44
C THR A 253 16.63 16.95 -5.73
N PRO A 254 16.96 18.25 -5.61
CA PRO A 254 15.94 19.28 -5.73
C PRO A 254 15.49 19.39 -7.18
N LEU A 255 14.24 19.79 -7.39
CA LEU A 255 13.76 20.08 -8.74
C LEU A 255 14.47 21.32 -9.31
N PHE A 256 14.92 22.25 -8.45
CA PHE A 256 15.62 23.47 -8.85
C PHE A 256 16.99 23.51 -8.21
N ASP A 257 17.99 23.87 -9.00
CA ASP A 257 19.33 24.09 -8.49
C ASP A 257 19.33 25.20 -7.41
N TYR A 258 20.02 24.95 -6.30
CA TYR A 258 19.98 25.84 -5.14
C TYR A 258 20.50 27.25 -5.44
N TRP A 259 21.43 27.39 -6.38
CA TRP A 259 22.12 28.65 -6.66
C TRP A 259 21.53 29.38 -7.86
N THR A 260 21.49 28.70 -9.00
CA THR A 260 21.01 29.25 -10.27
C THR A 260 19.50 29.36 -10.32
N LYS A 261 18.80 28.61 -9.45
CA LYS A 261 17.35 28.47 -9.44
C LYS A 261 16.82 27.84 -10.72
N GLU A 262 17.66 27.23 -11.56
CA GLU A 262 17.24 26.58 -12.80
C GLU A 262 16.61 25.22 -12.51
N MET A 263 15.51 24.92 -13.21
CA MET A 263 14.86 23.60 -13.15
C MET A 263 15.80 22.51 -13.70
N ASN A 264 15.79 21.36 -13.04
CA ASN A 264 16.52 20.18 -13.49
C ASN A 264 16.09 19.78 -14.92
N PRO A 265 17.02 19.75 -15.91
CA PRO A 265 16.67 19.50 -17.31
C PRO A 265 16.22 18.05 -17.57
N LYS A 266 16.53 17.10 -16.69
CA LYS A 266 15.98 15.74 -16.77
C LYS A 266 14.53 15.71 -16.29
N ALA A 267 14.22 16.45 -15.23
CA ALA A 267 12.85 16.59 -14.75
C ALA A 267 11.97 17.26 -15.81
N ARG A 268 12.42 18.37 -16.40
CA ARG A 268 11.69 19.05 -17.47
C ARG A 268 11.29 18.10 -18.61
N ARG A 269 12.26 17.31 -19.10
CA ARG A 269 12.00 16.29 -20.15
C ARG A 269 10.96 15.27 -19.71
N ALA A 270 11.09 14.73 -18.49
CA ALA A 270 10.11 13.78 -17.96
C ALA A 270 8.69 14.37 -17.87
N TYR A 271 8.55 15.67 -17.60
CA TYR A 271 7.25 16.34 -17.51
C TYR A 271 6.62 16.52 -18.89
N GLU A 272 7.43 16.96 -19.87
CA GLU A 272 7.01 17.11 -21.26
C GLU A 272 6.60 15.73 -21.84
N GLU A 273 7.39 14.68 -21.59
CA GLU A 273 7.10 13.31 -21.98
C GLU A 273 5.82 12.78 -21.32
N TYR A 274 5.68 12.94 -19.99
CA TYR A 274 4.48 12.57 -19.25
C TYR A 274 3.23 13.24 -19.85
N LEU A 275 3.24 14.55 -20.06
CA LEU A 275 2.08 15.27 -20.61
C LEU A 275 1.74 14.88 -22.05
N SER A 276 2.70 14.36 -22.82
CA SER A 276 2.43 13.87 -24.18
C SER A 276 1.62 12.56 -24.20
N GLN A 277 1.57 11.84 -23.09
CA GLN A 277 0.93 10.52 -22.95
C GLN A 277 -0.12 10.46 -21.84
N ALA A 278 -0.23 11.52 -21.02
CA ALA A 278 -1.08 11.53 -19.85
C ALA A 278 -2.57 11.51 -20.23
N ASP A 279 -3.36 10.76 -19.46
CA ASP A 279 -4.81 10.90 -19.45
C ASP A 279 -5.20 12.26 -18.86
N ASP A 280 -6.37 12.76 -19.25
CA ASP A 280 -6.96 13.95 -18.62
C ASP A 280 -7.30 13.65 -17.14
N GLY A 281 -6.74 14.47 -16.25
CA GLY A 281 -6.86 14.36 -14.80
C GLY A 281 -6.50 15.69 -14.13
N GLU A 282 -6.82 15.84 -12.85
CA GLU A 282 -6.42 16.99 -12.06
C GLU A 282 -4.90 17.06 -11.93
N PHE A 283 -4.23 15.93 -11.71
CA PHE A 283 -2.76 15.88 -11.62
C PHE A 283 -2.09 16.29 -12.94
N SER A 284 -2.53 15.76 -14.08
CA SER A 284 -1.99 16.17 -15.39
C SER A 284 -2.29 17.64 -15.71
N ALA A 285 -3.47 18.15 -15.32
CA ALA A 285 -3.80 19.57 -15.43
C ALA A 285 -2.90 20.46 -14.55
N GLN A 286 -2.58 20.04 -13.32
CA GLN A 286 -1.66 20.74 -12.42
C GLN A 286 -0.22 20.72 -12.97
N ILE A 287 0.27 19.59 -13.47
CA ILE A 287 1.61 19.50 -14.09
C ILE A 287 1.69 20.38 -15.35
N LYS A 288 0.64 20.40 -16.18
CA LYS A 288 0.54 21.27 -17.34
C LYS A 288 0.55 22.75 -16.96
N GLY A 289 -0.26 23.13 -15.97
CA GLY A 289 -0.26 24.50 -15.46
C GLY A 289 1.11 24.89 -14.87
N TYR A 290 1.78 23.98 -14.19
CA TYR A 290 3.10 24.21 -13.63
C TYR A 290 4.14 24.45 -14.72
N LEU A 291 4.17 23.61 -15.76
CA LEU A 291 5.08 23.80 -16.90
C LEU A 291 4.83 25.11 -17.65
N ASN A 292 3.58 25.57 -17.77
CA ASN A 292 3.27 26.87 -18.36
C ASN A 292 3.86 28.02 -17.54
N VAL A 293 3.66 28.03 -16.22
CA VAL A 293 4.24 29.05 -15.33
C VAL A 293 5.78 28.99 -15.37
N LEU A 294 6.36 27.79 -15.41
CA LEU A 294 7.81 27.63 -15.57
C LEU A 294 8.30 28.19 -16.90
N ALA A 295 7.62 27.95 -18.01
CA ALA A 295 7.98 28.48 -19.31
C ALA A 295 7.93 30.03 -19.36
N GLU A 296 6.94 30.64 -18.71
CA GLU A 296 6.83 32.11 -18.56
C GLU A 296 7.94 32.72 -17.67
N ASN A 297 8.62 31.90 -16.87
CA ASN A 297 9.64 32.31 -15.90
C ASN A 297 11.02 31.72 -16.24
N ASP A 298 11.30 31.46 -17.52
CA ASP A 298 12.57 30.94 -18.03
C ASP A 298 13.05 29.65 -17.32
N TYR A 299 12.09 28.82 -16.88
CA TYR A 299 12.30 27.60 -16.10
C TYR A 299 13.12 27.82 -14.82
N ARG A 300 12.95 28.98 -14.18
CA ARG A 300 13.61 29.34 -12.93
C ARG A 300 12.62 29.39 -11.77
N LEU A 301 13.09 29.07 -10.57
CA LEU A 301 12.32 29.25 -9.35
C LEU A 301 12.19 30.74 -9.01
N THR A 302 11.10 31.35 -9.48
CA THR A 302 10.69 32.72 -9.18
C THR A 302 9.56 32.74 -8.14
N PRO A 303 9.21 33.92 -7.57
CA PRO A 303 8.04 34.03 -6.68
C PRO A 303 6.72 33.55 -7.32
N ALA A 304 6.54 33.71 -8.64
CA ALA A 304 5.36 33.22 -9.34
C ALA A 304 5.31 31.70 -9.40
N VAL A 305 6.47 31.06 -9.62
CA VAL A 305 6.61 29.60 -9.60
C VAL A 305 6.36 29.06 -8.19
N GLU A 306 6.90 29.69 -7.15
CA GLU A 306 6.67 29.28 -5.76
C GLU A 306 5.19 29.42 -5.37
N ALA A 307 4.55 30.54 -5.70
CA ALA A 307 3.12 30.75 -5.44
C ALA A 307 2.23 29.71 -6.16
N TYR A 308 2.64 29.26 -7.35
CA TYR A 308 1.93 28.18 -8.04
C TYR A 308 2.01 26.87 -7.26
N ARG A 309 3.20 26.49 -6.76
CA ARG A 309 3.37 25.26 -5.97
C ARG A 309 2.55 25.28 -4.69
N GLU A 310 2.60 26.38 -3.95
CA GLU A 310 1.84 26.57 -2.71
C GLU A 310 0.33 26.46 -2.95
N LYS A 311 -0.16 27.07 -4.04
CA LYS A 311 -1.56 26.97 -4.45
C LYS A 311 -1.96 25.53 -4.76
N VAL A 312 -1.12 24.79 -5.48
CA VAL A 312 -1.43 23.39 -5.84
C VAL A 312 -1.41 22.49 -4.61
N LEU A 313 -0.42 22.63 -3.73
CA LEU A 313 -0.36 21.84 -2.49
C LEU A 313 -1.51 22.14 -1.54
N SER A 314 -1.93 23.41 -1.40
CA SER A 314 -3.04 23.77 -0.50
C SER A 314 -4.40 23.28 -0.98
N ALA A 315 -4.54 22.88 -2.24
CA ALA A 315 -5.76 22.30 -2.78
C ALA A 315 -5.98 20.83 -2.37
N TRP A 316 -4.97 20.15 -1.82
CA TRP A 316 -4.98 18.73 -1.50
C TRP A 316 -4.86 18.44 -0.01
#